data_AF-A0A0G4GFD4-F1
#
_entry.id   AF-A0A0G4GFD4-F1
#
_cell.length_a   1.000
_cell.length_b   1.000
_cell.length_c   1.000
_cell.angle_alpha   90.00
_cell.angle_beta   90.00
_cell.angle_gamma   90.00
#
_symmetry.space_group_name_H-M   'P 1'
#
loop_
_entity.id
_entity.type
_entity.pdbx_description
1 polymer ?
#
loop_
_entity_poly.entity_id
_entity_poly.type
_entity_poly.pdbx_seq_one_letter_code
_entity_poly.pdbx_strand_id
1 'polypeptide(L)'
;MDIDDEEGAEDVKMAVDQEESERRPGKKRRLSSPSDMTGKDTNPHAKKNAPDRVKTGLPKEKDRVRAEKIRRLKQRSRNKDARKGEGDRHIANLKPRHLFSGKRGVGKADRR
;
A
#
# COMPACT_ATOMS: atom_id res chain seq x y z
N MET A 1 26.10 12.46 24.91
CA MET A 1 25.28 11.36 25.44
C MET A 1 25.40 10.24 24.44
N ASP A 2 26.54 9.57 24.52
CA ASP A 2 26.92 8.44 23.69
C ASP A 2 26.12 7.24 24.18
N ILE A 3 25.30 6.68 23.28
CA ILE A 3 24.53 5.46 23.53
C ILE A 3 25.28 4.36 22.79
N ASP A 4 26.14 3.70 23.55
CA ASP A 4 26.66 2.38 23.25
C ASP A 4 25.53 1.37 23.52
N ASP A 5 25.02 0.73 22.47
CA ASP A 5 24.12 -0.43 22.56
C ASP A 5 24.78 -1.58 21.80
N GLU A 6 25.72 -2.22 22.49
CA GLU A 6 26.13 -3.61 22.24
C GLU A 6 25.05 -4.57 22.75
N GLU A 7 25.02 -5.75 22.14
CA GLU A 7 24.32 -6.99 22.54
C GLU A 7 22.92 -7.27 21.96
N GLY A 8 22.80 -8.46 21.35
CA GLY A 8 21.57 -9.26 21.44
C GLY A 8 20.67 -9.35 20.20
N ALA A 9 21.20 -9.58 18.99
CA ALA A 9 20.38 -10.08 17.89
C ALA A 9 20.21 -11.61 18.02
N GLU A 10 19.32 -12.04 18.91
CA GLU A 10 18.90 -13.45 18.97
C GLU A 10 18.10 -13.82 17.71
N ASP A 11 18.58 -14.85 17.03
CA ASP A 11 17.95 -15.47 15.86
C ASP A 11 16.56 -16.04 16.21
N VAL A 12 15.50 -15.28 15.93
CA VAL A 12 14.12 -15.82 15.92
C VAL A 12 13.95 -16.69 14.66
N LYS A 13 14.30 -17.96 14.80
CA LYS A 13 14.02 -19.02 13.82
C LYS A 13 12.50 -19.23 13.76
N MET A 14 11.84 -18.61 12.78
CA MET A 14 10.47 -19.00 12.42
C MET A 14 10.51 -20.37 11.74
N ALA A 15 10.16 -21.42 12.48
CA ALA A 15 9.81 -22.71 11.90
C ALA A 15 8.49 -22.55 11.14
N VAL A 16 8.54 -22.66 9.80
CA VAL A 16 7.35 -22.76 8.96
C VAL A 16 7.09 -24.25 8.78
N ASP A 17 6.10 -24.76 9.51
CA ASP A 17 5.61 -26.13 9.36
C ASP A 17 5.16 -26.37 7.91
N GLN A 18 5.82 -27.33 7.25
CA GLN A 18 5.45 -27.83 5.95
C GLN A 18 4.29 -28.81 6.12
N GLU A 19 3.07 -28.33 5.87
CA GLU A 19 1.88 -29.18 5.77
C GLU A 19 1.48 -29.33 4.30
N GLU A 20 1.98 -30.41 3.70
CA GLU A 20 1.54 -30.91 2.41
C GLU A 20 0.11 -31.46 2.54
N SER A 21 -0.88 -30.72 2.06
CA SER A 21 -2.24 -31.24 1.88
C SER A 21 -2.85 -30.81 0.53
N GLU A 22 -2.73 -31.73 -0.42
CA GLU A 22 -3.66 -32.07 -1.51
C GLU A 22 -4.37 -30.91 -2.25
N ARG A 23 -3.74 -30.49 -3.36
CA ARG A 23 -4.32 -29.56 -4.34
C ARG A 23 -5.56 -30.18 -5.02
N ARG A 24 -6.74 -29.69 -4.69
CA ARG A 24 -7.98 -29.90 -5.46
C ARG A 24 -7.78 -29.53 -6.94
N PRO A 25 -8.30 -30.29 -7.92
CA PRO A 25 -8.09 -29.99 -9.34
C PRO A 25 -8.88 -28.73 -9.75
N GLY A 26 -8.20 -27.59 -9.71
CA GLY A 26 -8.71 -26.30 -10.15
C GLY A 26 -8.88 -26.24 -11.67
N LYS A 27 -10.06 -25.75 -12.09
CA LYS A 27 -10.49 -25.47 -13.46
C LYS A 27 -9.36 -24.82 -14.28
N LYS A 28 -8.93 -25.45 -15.38
CA LYS A 28 -7.87 -24.97 -16.29
C LYS A 28 -8.19 -23.53 -16.76
N ARG A 29 -7.44 -22.55 -16.25
CA ARG A 29 -7.44 -21.18 -16.79
C ARG A 29 -6.67 -21.20 -18.10
N ARG A 30 -7.28 -20.69 -19.17
CA ARG A 30 -6.65 -20.53 -20.48
C ARG A 30 -5.43 -19.62 -20.29
N LEU A 31 -4.24 -20.12 -20.63
CA LEU A 31 -3.02 -19.32 -20.67
C LEU A 31 -3.24 -18.19 -21.68
N SER A 32 -3.12 -16.94 -21.27
CA SER A 32 -3.01 -15.82 -22.21
C SER A 32 -1.78 -16.05 -23.08
N SER A 33 -1.93 -15.87 -24.38
CA SER A 33 -0.89 -16.08 -25.39
C SER A 33 0.37 -15.25 -25.09
N PRO A 34 1.59 -15.73 -25.45
CA PRO A 34 2.86 -15.01 -25.23
C PRO A 34 3.00 -13.63 -25.91
N SER A 35 1.98 -13.17 -26.64
CA SER A 35 1.99 -11.91 -27.39
C SER A 35 1.81 -10.65 -26.54
N ASP A 36 1.31 -10.77 -25.30
CA ASP A 36 1.06 -9.61 -24.42
C ASP A 36 2.32 -9.09 -23.69
N MET A 37 3.51 -9.64 -23.98
CA MET A 37 4.75 -9.32 -23.27
C MET A 37 5.68 -8.32 -23.99
N THR A 38 5.26 -7.74 -25.13
CA THR A 38 6.11 -6.80 -25.90
C THR A 38 5.51 -5.41 -26.10
N GLY A 39 4.56 -5.01 -25.25
CA GLY A 39 4.07 -3.63 -25.17
C GLY A 39 4.83 -2.78 -24.16
N LYS A 40 6.17 -2.80 -24.19
CA LYS A 40 6.94 -1.80 -23.43
C LYS A 40 7.26 -0.67 -24.39
N ASP A 41 6.44 0.37 -24.33
CA ASP A 41 6.68 1.66 -24.99
C ASP A 41 8.02 2.21 -24.51
N THR A 42 9.11 1.74 -25.11
CA THR A 42 10.47 2.17 -24.78
C THR A 42 10.75 3.45 -25.55
N ASN A 43 9.98 4.51 -25.28
CA ASN A 43 10.28 5.83 -25.80
C ASN A 43 11.76 6.16 -25.47
N PRO A 44 12.66 6.28 -26.46
CA PRO A 44 14.09 6.44 -26.23
C PRO A 44 14.43 7.79 -25.58
N HIS A 45 13.49 8.75 -25.61
CA HIS A 45 13.59 10.04 -24.92
C HIS A 45 13.02 10.05 -23.50
N ALA A 46 12.45 8.94 -23.02
CA ALA A 46 11.91 8.85 -21.67
C ALA A 46 13.05 8.73 -20.64
N LYS A 47 13.68 9.87 -20.27
CA LYS A 47 14.39 10.12 -19.01
C LYS A 47 15.28 9.00 -18.46
N LYS A 48 15.93 8.19 -19.31
CA LYS A 48 16.74 7.05 -18.86
C LYS A 48 17.94 7.46 -17.99
N ASN A 49 18.38 8.73 -18.12
CA ASN A 49 19.51 9.29 -17.39
C ASN A 49 19.12 10.31 -16.32
N ALA A 50 17.82 10.47 -16.02
CA ALA A 50 17.42 11.39 -14.95
C ALA A 50 17.82 10.79 -13.60
N PRO A 51 18.53 11.54 -12.74
CA PRO A 51 18.95 11.00 -11.46
C PRO A 51 17.73 10.79 -10.55
N ASP A 52 17.75 9.72 -9.76
CA ASP A 52 16.66 9.38 -8.84
C ASP A 52 16.52 10.48 -7.77
N ARG A 53 15.42 11.23 -7.84
CA ARG A 53 15.11 12.36 -6.96
C ARG A 53 15.11 11.98 -5.48
N VAL A 54 14.83 10.72 -5.15
CA VAL A 54 14.83 10.23 -3.77
C VAL A 54 16.27 10.07 -3.24
N LYS A 55 17.22 9.74 -4.11
CA LYS A 55 18.61 9.46 -3.75
C LYS A 55 19.54 10.67 -3.88
N THR A 56 19.24 11.59 -4.78
CA THR A 56 20.10 12.77 -5.06
C THR A 56 20.31 13.69 -3.85
N GLY A 57 19.33 13.78 -2.94
CA GLY A 57 19.42 14.68 -1.78
C GLY A 57 20.17 14.12 -0.58
N LEU A 58 20.48 12.82 -0.55
CA LEU A 58 21.14 12.14 0.57
C LEU A 58 22.37 11.40 0.05
N PRO A 59 23.59 11.90 0.30
CA PRO A 59 24.80 11.29 -0.24
C PRO A 59 25.15 9.96 0.45
N LYS A 60 25.02 9.90 1.78
CA LYS A 60 25.35 8.70 2.58
C LYS A 60 24.22 7.69 2.55
N GLU A 61 24.57 6.42 2.42
CA GLU A 61 23.59 5.33 2.44
C GLU A 61 22.88 5.19 3.79
N LYS A 62 23.61 5.36 4.91
CA LYS A 62 23.03 5.34 6.27
C LYS A 62 21.88 6.34 6.41
N ASP A 63 22.00 7.52 5.82
CA ASP A 63 20.98 8.57 5.91
C ASP A 63 19.77 8.26 5.01
N ARG A 64 19.98 7.57 3.88
CA ARG A 64 18.88 7.05 3.04
C ARG A 64 18.06 6.00 3.77
N VAL A 65 18.72 5.04 4.44
CA VAL A 65 18.05 4.01 5.25
C VAL A 65 17.26 4.64 6.40
N ARG A 66 17.83 5.64 7.09
CA ARG A 66 17.12 6.42 8.11
C ARG A 66 15.91 7.14 7.53
N ALA A 67 16.04 7.81 6.38
CA ALA A 67 14.94 8.50 5.72
C ALA A 67 13.81 7.54 5.33
N GLU A 68 14.13 6.35 4.82
CA GLU A 68 13.13 5.32 4.50
C GLU A 68 12.40 4.81 5.74
N LYS A 69 13.10 4.59 6.86
CA LYS A 69 12.50 4.21 8.15
C LYS A 69 11.51 5.28 8.62
N ILE A 70 11.91 6.55 8.57
CA ILE A 70 11.02 7.68 8.93
C ILE A 70 9.81 7.75 8.00
N ARG A 71 10.00 7.54 6.69
CA ARG A 71 8.90 7.51 5.71
C ARG A 71 7.89 6.42 6.05
N ARG A 72 8.34 5.19 6.31
CA ARG A 72 7.47 4.06 6.68
C ARG A 72 6.74 4.33 7.99
N LEU A 73 7.41 4.92 8.99
CA LEU A 73 6.80 5.28 10.26
C LEU A 73 5.66 6.28 10.08
N LYS A 74 5.88 7.34 9.29
CA LYS A 74 4.85 8.36 8.99
C LYS A 74 3.66 7.82 8.19
N GLN A 75 3.84 6.76 7.41
CA GLN A 75 2.75 6.11 6.66
C GLN A 75 1.82 5.29 7.57
N ARG A 76 2.29 4.83 8.75
CA ARG A 76 1.50 3.96 9.64
C ARG A 76 0.17 4.56 10.08
N SER A 77 0.12 5.87 10.36
CA SER A 77 -1.12 6.53 10.79
C SER A 77 -2.21 6.47 9.72
N ARG A 78 -1.86 6.74 8.47
CA ARG A 78 -2.81 6.68 7.34
C ARG A 78 -3.20 5.25 6.99
N ASN A 79 -2.28 4.30 7.13
CA ASN A 79 -2.56 2.89 6.92
C ASN A 79 -3.49 2.33 8.01
N LYS A 80 -3.41 2.84 9.24
CA LYS A 80 -4.34 2.51 10.32
C LYS A 80 -5.78 2.91 9.96
N ASP A 81 -5.95 4.06 9.31
CA ASP A 81 -7.24 4.53 8.79
C ASP A 81 -7.63 3.85 7.46
N ALA A 82 -6.88 2.84 7.00
CA ALA A 82 -7.08 2.13 5.74
C ALA A 82 -7.14 3.03 4.48
N ARG A 83 -6.43 4.16 4.48
CA ARG A 83 -6.37 5.06 3.32
C ARG A 83 -5.58 4.46 2.19
N LYS A 84 -5.99 4.73 0.94
CA LYS A 84 -5.32 4.21 -0.26
C LYS A 84 -3.93 4.82 -0.49
N GLY A 85 -3.68 6.03 0.02
CA GLY A 85 -2.41 6.73 -0.16
C GLY A 85 -2.43 8.16 0.38
N GLU A 86 -1.46 8.96 -0.03
CA GLU A 86 -1.34 10.39 0.37
C GLU A 86 -2.40 11.27 -0.29
N GLY A 87 -2.84 10.90 -1.48
CA GLY A 87 -3.91 11.61 -2.19
C GLY A 87 -5.31 11.37 -1.61
N ASP A 88 -5.46 10.35 -0.77
CA ASP A 88 -6.76 9.98 -0.21
C ASP A 88 -7.09 10.85 1.02
N ARG A 89 -7.77 11.96 0.74
CA ARG A 89 -8.21 12.96 1.73
C ARG A 89 -9.74 13.12 1.72
N HIS A 90 -10.48 12.06 1.37
CA HIS A 90 -11.93 12.08 1.36
C HIS A 90 -12.50 12.19 2.78
N ILE A 91 -13.45 13.11 2.97
CA ILE A 91 -14.16 13.31 4.24
C ILE A 91 -15.57 12.74 4.07
N ALA A 92 -15.88 11.67 4.79
CA ALA A 92 -17.20 11.05 4.73
C ALA A 92 -18.22 11.88 5.52
N ASN A 93 -19.43 12.01 4.96
CA ASN A 93 -20.56 12.58 5.68
C ASN A 93 -21.14 11.55 6.65
N LEU A 94 -20.66 11.57 7.90
CA LEU A 94 -21.09 10.63 8.94
C LEU A 94 -22.57 10.79 9.32
N LYS A 95 -23.10 12.02 9.27
CA LYS A 95 -24.50 12.34 9.62
C LYS A 95 -25.18 13.11 8.48
N PRO A 96 -25.57 12.44 7.38
CA PRO A 96 -26.20 13.14 6.28
C PRO A 96 -27.64 13.54 6.65
N ARG A 97 -28.03 14.77 6.28
CA ARG A 97 -29.31 15.37 6.68
C ARG A 97 -30.53 14.53 6.31
N HIS A 98 -30.55 13.96 5.11
CA HIS A 98 -31.70 13.19 4.59
C HIS A 98 -31.92 11.85 5.31
N LEU A 99 -31.00 11.41 6.19
CA LEU A 99 -31.23 10.27 7.10
C LEU A 99 -31.84 10.71 8.43
N PHE A 100 -31.44 11.87 8.95
CA PHE A 100 -31.68 12.27 10.34
C PHE A 100 -32.66 13.45 10.49
N SER A 101 -33.13 14.02 9.38
CA SER A 101 -34.04 15.16 9.36
C SER A 101 -35.35 14.79 8.68
N GLY A 102 -36.44 15.36 9.18
CA GLY A 102 -37.79 15.10 8.69
C GLY A 102 -38.45 13.90 9.38
N LYS A 103 -39.77 13.85 9.28
CA LYS A 103 -40.59 12.68 9.66
C LYS A 103 -41.32 12.20 8.42
N ARG A 104 -41.51 10.89 8.29
CA ARG A 104 -42.30 10.32 7.19
C ARG A 104 -43.78 10.61 7.42
N GLY A 105 -44.41 11.27 6.45
CA GLY A 105 -45.86 11.46 6.42
C GLY A 105 -46.61 10.30 5.78
N VAL A 106 -47.93 10.44 5.67
CA VAL A 106 -48.77 9.54 4.87
C VAL A 106 -48.68 9.94 3.40
N GLY A 107 -48.35 9.00 2.50
CA GLY A 107 -48.20 9.26 1.06
C GLY A 107 -46.84 8.84 0.51
N LYS A 108 -46.18 9.74 -0.24
CA LYS A 108 -44.90 9.47 -0.89
C LYS A 108 -43.75 9.38 0.12
N ALA A 109 -42.84 8.44 -0.11
CA ALA A 109 -41.61 8.28 0.65
C ALA A 109 -40.39 8.80 -0.13
N ASP A 110 -39.39 9.30 0.59
CA ASP A 110 -38.13 9.83 -0.01
C ASP A 110 -37.23 8.74 -0.61
N ARG A 111 -37.45 7.48 -0.20
CA ARG A 111 -36.72 6.31 -0.68
C ARG A 111 -37.70 5.17 -0.93
N ARG A 112 -37.27 4.23 -1.77
CA ARG A 112 -38.06 3.09 -2.23
C ARG A 112 -38.18 2.00 -1.18
#